data_AF-A0A9Q0LN21-F1
#
_entry.id   AF-A0A9Q0LN21-F1
#
_cell.length_a   1.000
_cell.length_b   1.000
_cell.length_c   1.000
_cell.angle_alpha   90.00
_cell.angle_beta   90.00
_cell.angle_gamma   90.00
#
_symmetry.space_group_name_H-M   'P 1'
#
loop_
_entity.id
_entity.type
_entity.pdbx_description
1 polymer ?
#
loop_
_entity_poly.entity_id
_entity_poly.type
_entity_poly.pdbx_seq_one_letter_code
_entity_poly.pdbx_strand_id
1 'polypeptide(L)'
;MRDLNIFELKRKRINQEIIELFPKIYSFNDDLNNFLKSNEFKDIEIKSNDGEIIKAHKQILLIRFNNNQTILTRFINICRRKSKEIIQFSLNFLYTGFIDFDKFIEKFNQKFNQNETNDSNSNYQFLFSNQIEKIQKEEQELILNQIENQNEKFEKGLIYDLFEQTGFDLKWIKEKEGIKGILKDFEKFYQQNETKDFTIIVEEKEIKVHKLILQIRSELFKGMFLSVNDLSNQVHDYSEKSFETIQQLIYFLYNDKIDETKITKENIEEFTDLKDFYQLNQKSILGSYLLDFYSKSFSKN
;
A
#
# COMPACT_ATOMS: atom_id res chain seq x y z
N MET A 1 -31.17 -8.64 -19.74
CA MET A 1 -29.85 -9.18 -20.14
C MET A 1 -28.96 -8.23 -20.96
N ARG A 2 -29.46 -7.13 -21.57
CA ARG A 2 -28.61 -6.22 -22.36
C ARG A 2 -27.89 -5.12 -21.54
N ASP A 3 -28.37 -4.80 -20.35
CA ASP A 3 -27.82 -3.67 -19.56
C ASP A 3 -26.59 -4.02 -18.71
N LEU A 4 -26.42 -5.28 -18.30
CA LEU A 4 -25.23 -5.77 -17.59
C LEU A 4 -23.95 -5.66 -18.46
N ASN A 5 -24.10 -5.82 -19.78
CA ASN A 5 -22.99 -5.77 -20.72
C ASN A 5 -22.48 -4.33 -20.93
N ILE A 6 -23.36 -3.32 -20.81
CA ILE A 6 -22.97 -1.90 -20.92
C ILE A 6 -22.19 -1.45 -19.69
N PHE A 7 -22.53 -1.96 -18.50
CA PHE A 7 -21.80 -1.66 -17.26
C PHE A 7 -20.40 -2.31 -17.25
N GLU A 8 -20.30 -3.58 -17.67
CA GLU A 8 -19.04 -4.30 -17.89
C GLU A 8 -18.14 -3.58 -18.92
N LEU A 9 -18.71 -3.17 -20.06
CA LEU A 9 -17.98 -2.45 -21.10
C LEU A 9 -17.55 -1.04 -20.66
N LYS A 10 -18.39 -0.32 -19.89
CA LYS A 10 -18.00 0.97 -19.29
C LYS A 10 -16.90 0.79 -18.24
N ARG A 11 -16.95 -0.25 -17.40
CA ARG A 11 -15.92 -0.56 -16.39
C ARG A 11 -14.61 -0.96 -17.05
N LYS A 12 -14.64 -1.78 -18.12
CA LYS A 12 -13.45 -2.14 -18.91
C LYS A 12 -12.86 -0.94 -19.64
N ARG A 13 -13.68 -0.05 -20.19
CA ARG A 13 -13.24 1.16 -20.88
C ARG A 13 -12.67 2.20 -19.92
N ILE A 14 -13.29 2.40 -18.75
CA ILE A 14 -12.74 3.24 -17.66
C ILE A 14 -11.42 2.64 -17.16
N ASN A 15 -11.33 1.32 -16.97
CA ASN A 15 -10.08 0.67 -16.58
C ASN A 15 -8.99 0.79 -17.66
N GLN A 16 -9.34 0.70 -18.95
CA GLN A 16 -8.38 0.89 -20.05
C GLN A 16 -7.90 2.34 -20.18
N GLU A 17 -8.80 3.32 -20.13
CA GLU A 17 -8.45 4.75 -20.15
C GLU A 17 -7.66 5.16 -18.88
N ILE A 18 -7.94 4.54 -17.73
CA ILE A 18 -7.10 4.64 -16.53
C ILE A 18 -5.73 4.01 -16.77
N ILE A 19 -5.64 2.79 -17.30
CA ILE A 19 -4.35 2.12 -17.53
C ILE A 19 -3.45 2.90 -18.50
N GLU A 20 -4.00 3.55 -19.52
CA GLU A 20 -3.23 4.34 -20.50
C GLU A 20 -2.74 5.71 -19.97
N LEU A 21 -3.46 6.33 -19.03
CA LEU A 21 -3.03 7.55 -18.34
C LEU A 21 -2.11 7.28 -17.13
N PHE A 22 -2.03 6.04 -16.64
CA PHE A 22 -1.46 5.68 -15.33
C PHE A 22 -0.11 4.92 -15.27
N PRO A 23 0.74 4.77 -16.32
CA PRO A 23 2.12 4.32 -16.07
C PRO A 23 2.84 5.21 -15.04
N LYS A 24 2.34 6.44 -14.86
CA LYS A 24 2.79 7.51 -13.95
C LYS A 24 2.32 7.41 -12.49
N ILE A 25 1.57 6.39 -12.09
CA ILE A 25 0.96 6.36 -10.75
C ILE A 25 1.21 5.04 -10.01
N TYR A 26 1.54 3.93 -10.69
CA TYR A 26 1.66 2.62 -10.02
C TYR A 26 2.91 2.43 -9.16
N SER A 27 3.97 3.23 -9.35
CA SER A 27 5.26 2.98 -8.69
C SER A 27 5.21 2.94 -7.17
N PHE A 28 4.67 3.97 -6.53
CA PHE A 28 4.75 4.09 -5.07
C PHE A 28 3.96 2.99 -4.36
N ASN A 29 2.80 2.66 -4.91
CA ASN A 29 1.98 1.58 -4.42
C ASN A 29 2.63 0.20 -4.63
N ASP A 30 3.25 -0.01 -5.78
CA ASP A 30 3.96 -1.26 -6.07
C ASP A 30 5.17 -1.45 -5.15
N ASP A 31 5.93 -0.39 -4.89
CA ASP A 31 7.05 -0.42 -3.94
C ASP A 31 6.58 -0.78 -2.53
N LEU A 32 5.49 -0.16 -2.05
CA LEU A 32 4.89 -0.51 -0.76
C LEU A 32 4.37 -1.95 -0.71
N ASN A 33 3.74 -2.42 -1.79
CA ASN A 33 3.25 -3.79 -1.89
C ASN A 33 4.40 -4.81 -1.90
N ASN A 34 5.50 -4.50 -2.60
CA ASN A 34 6.70 -5.31 -2.60
C ASN A 34 7.35 -5.32 -1.22
N PHE A 35 7.39 -4.17 -0.54
CA PHE A 35 7.86 -4.05 0.84
C PHE A 35 6.98 -4.84 1.81
N LEU A 36 5.64 -4.84 1.65
CA LEU A 36 4.75 -5.69 2.45
C LEU A 36 5.06 -7.19 2.29
N LYS A 37 5.39 -7.61 1.06
CA LYS A 37 5.70 -9.00 0.75
C LYS A 37 7.09 -9.42 1.18
N SER A 38 8.04 -8.49 1.32
CA SER A 38 9.37 -8.80 1.85
C SER A 38 9.27 -9.19 3.34
N ASN A 39 10.27 -9.93 3.83
CA ASN A 39 10.40 -10.21 5.28
C ASN A 39 11.38 -9.26 5.97
N GLU A 40 11.92 -8.30 5.23
CA GLU A 40 12.92 -7.36 5.68
C GLU A 40 12.25 -6.27 6.53
N PHE A 41 12.95 -5.75 7.54
CA PHE A 41 12.53 -4.59 8.36
C PHE A 41 11.18 -4.69 9.09
N LYS A 42 10.48 -5.82 9.05
CA LYS A 42 9.25 -6.05 9.82
C LYS A 42 9.56 -6.16 11.31
N ASP A 43 9.04 -5.19 12.06
CA ASP A 43 9.35 -4.95 13.48
C ASP A 43 8.15 -5.19 14.41
N ILE A 44 7.00 -5.60 13.86
CA ILE A 44 5.84 -6.05 14.64
C ILE A 44 5.36 -7.43 14.21
N GLU A 45 4.94 -8.21 15.20
CA GLU A 45 4.34 -9.53 15.02
C GLU A 45 2.94 -9.55 15.63
N ILE A 46 1.96 -9.96 14.83
CA ILE A 46 0.56 -10.09 15.20
C ILE A 46 0.21 -11.57 15.14
N LYS A 47 0.00 -12.19 16.31
CA LYS A 47 -0.52 -13.55 16.40
C LYS A 47 -2.04 -13.52 16.22
N SER A 48 -2.54 -14.18 15.18
CA SER A 48 -3.97 -14.28 14.88
C SER A 48 -4.69 -15.28 15.80
N ASN A 49 -6.02 -15.33 15.71
CA ASN A 49 -6.85 -16.25 16.48
C ASN A 49 -6.65 -17.72 16.07
N ASP A 50 -6.28 -17.97 14.81
CA ASP A 50 -5.89 -19.29 14.30
C ASP A 50 -4.43 -19.65 14.63
N GLY A 51 -3.75 -18.86 15.46
CA GLY A 51 -2.40 -19.17 15.98
C GLY A 51 -1.24 -18.76 15.07
N GLU A 52 -1.54 -18.30 13.86
CA GLU A 52 -0.57 -17.88 12.85
C GLU A 52 0.09 -16.54 13.21
N ILE A 53 1.33 -16.32 12.77
CA ILE A 53 2.06 -15.07 12.99
C ILE A 53 2.10 -14.26 11.70
N ILE A 54 1.60 -13.03 11.77
CA ILE A 54 1.64 -12.06 10.68
C ILE A 54 2.62 -10.96 11.07
N LYS A 55 3.64 -10.76 10.24
CA LYS A 55 4.64 -9.71 10.45
C LYS A 55 4.31 -8.47 9.62
N ALA A 56 4.57 -7.27 10.15
CA ALA A 56 4.36 -6.01 9.46
C ALA A 56 5.38 -4.93 9.91
N HIS A 57 5.40 -3.79 9.22
CA HIS A 57 6.16 -2.60 9.57
C HIS A 57 5.30 -1.66 10.42
N LYS A 58 5.68 -1.46 11.68
CA LYS A 58 5.04 -0.56 12.64
C LYS A 58 4.91 0.85 12.09
N GLN A 59 5.99 1.35 11.49
CA GLN A 59 6.04 2.73 11.01
C GLN A 59 5.06 2.99 9.86
N ILE A 60 4.85 2.02 8.97
CA ILE A 60 3.81 2.14 7.93
C ILE A 60 2.42 2.21 8.56
N LEU A 61 2.13 1.35 9.53
CA LEU A 61 0.82 1.39 10.21
C LEU A 61 0.62 2.70 10.96
N LEU A 62 1.66 3.22 11.61
CA LEU A 62 1.62 4.53 12.27
C LEU A 62 1.31 5.64 11.27
N ILE A 63 2.01 5.70 10.14
CA ILE A 63 1.75 6.70 9.08
C ILE A 63 0.27 6.67 8.68
N ARG A 64 -0.28 5.47 8.44
CA ARG A 64 -1.68 5.29 8.04
C ARG A 64 -2.67 5.69 9.13
N PHE A 65 -2.29 5.52 10.39
CA PHE A 65 -3.04 5.98 11.57
C PHE A 65 -2.65 7.38 12.05
N ASN A 66 -2.06 8.22 11.19
CA ASN A 66 -1.65 9.60 11.51
C ASN A 66 -0.72 9.67 12.73
N ASN A 67 0.22 8.73 12.85
CA ASN A 67 1.17 8.54 13.94
C ASN A 67 0.56 8.38 15.34
N ASN A 68 -0.68 7.85 15.41
CA ASN A 68 -1.36 7.59 16.67
C ASN A 68 -1.05 6.18 17.23
N GLN A 69 -0.17 6.11 18.24
CA GLN A 69 0.22 4.85 18.91
C GLN A 69 -0.95 4.14 19.60
N THR A 70 -1.91 4.90 20.15
CA THR A 70 -3.09 4.34 20.84
C THR A 70 -3.97 3.58 19.84
N ILE A 71 -4.21 4.16 18.67
CA ILE A 71 -4.98 3.52 17.59
C ILE A 71 -4.25 2.27 17.10
N LEU A 72 -2.92 2.36 16.86
CA LEU A 72 -2.14 1.19 16.46
C LEU A 72 -2.26 0.04 17.47
N THR A 73 -2.13 0.35 18.75
CA THR A 73 -2.25 -0.64 19.83
C THR A 73 -3.64 -1.28 19.84
N ARG A 74 -4.69 -0.47 19.66
CA ARG A 74 -6.07 -0.95 19.55
C ARG A 74 -6.27 -1.86 18.33
N PHE A 75 -5.76 -1.45 17.16
CA PHE A 75 -5.78 -2.25 15.94
C PHE A 75 -5.11 -3.61 16.14
N ILE A 76 -3.89 -3.65 16.68
CA ILE A 76 -3.16 -4.90 16.96
C ILE A 76 -3.97 -5.82 17.90
N ASN A 77 -4.58 -5.27 18.95
CA ASN A 77 -5.39 -6.03 19.89
C ASN A 77 -6.65 -6.63 19.25
N ILE A 78 -7.27 -5.92 18.31
CA ILE A 78 -8.41 -6.43 17.54
C ILE A 78 -7.95 -7.52 16.59
N CYS A 79 -6.85 -7.31 15.86
CA CYS A 79 -6.29 -8.29 14.93
C CYS A 79 -5.99 -9.64 15.62
N ARG A 80 -5.53 -9.64 16.88
CA ARG A 80 -5.30 -10.88 17.65
C ARG A 80 -6.53 -11.78 17.81
N ARG A 81 -7.73 -11.25 17.61
CA ARG A 81 -9.02 -11.96 17.68
C ARG A 81 -9.60 -12.31 16.31
N LYS A 82 -8.85 -12.06 15.24
CA LYS A 82 -9.28 -12.27 13.85
C LYS A 82 -8.45 -13.39 13.21
N SER A 83 -8.96 -13.98 12.14
CA SER A 83 -8.19 -14.93 11.34
C SER A 83 -7.04 -14.24 10.62
N LYS A 84 -6.01 -15.00 10.27
CA LYS A 84 -4.89 -14.53 9.45
C LYS A 84 -5.36 -13.82 8.17
N GLU A 85 -6.38 -14.33 7.50
CA GLU A 85 -6.88 -13.80 6.24
C GLU A 85 -7.42 -12.37 6.40
N ILE A 86 -8.22 -12.13 7.45
CA ILE A 86 -8.76 -10.80 7.74
C ILE A 86 -7.62 -9.83 8.07
N ILE A 87 -6.63 -10.26 8.86
CA ILE A 87 -5.48 -9.41 9.22
C ILE A 87 -4.67 -9.07 7.97
N GLN A 88 -4.33 -10.07 7.14
CA GLN A 88 -3.58 -9.86 5.90
C GLN A 88 -4.34 -8.94 4.94
N PHE A 89 -5.66 -9.09 4.86
CA PHE A 89 -6.49 -8.21 4.05
C PHE A 89 -6.46 -6.76 4.55
N SER A 90 -6.64 -6.54 5.86
CA SER A 90 -6.52 -5.21 6.46
C SER A 90 -5.14 -4.60 6.24
N LEU A 91 -4.07 -5.39 6.36
CA LEU A 91 -2.71 -4.94 6.07
C LEU A 91 -2.53 -4.59 4.60
N ASN A 92 -3.04 -5.39 3.66
CA ASN A 92 -3.01 -5.06 2.24
C ASN A 92 -3.68 -3.70 1.99
N PHE A 93 -4.84 -3.42 2.59
CA PHE A 93 -5.47 -2.12 2.49
C PHE A 93 -4.62 -1.00 3.09
N LEU A 94 -4.02 -1.22 4.26
CA LEU A 94 -3.18 -0.19 4.90
C LEU A 94 -1.94 0.13 4.07
N TYR A 95 -1.35 -0.85 3.37
CA TYR A 95 -0.16 -0.65 2.53
C TYR A 95 -0.49 -0.12 1.14
N THR A 96 -1.59 -0.59 0.56
CA THR A 96 -1.89 -0.32 -0.86
C THR A 96 -3.02 0.67 -1.07
N GLY A 97 -3.79 0.98 -0.02
CA GLY A 97 -4.99 1.80 -0.11
C GLY A 97 -6.12 1.11 -0.89
N PHE A 98 -5.90 -0.07 -1.45
CA PHE A 98 -6.90 -0.77 -2.25
C PHE A 98 -7.55 -1.90 -1.44
N ILE A 99 -8.85 -2.03 -1.67
CA ILE A 99 -9.66 -3.09 -1.10
C ILE A 99 -10.12 -3.98 -2.25
N ASP A 100 -9.38 -5.06 -2.50
CA ASP A 100 -9.72 -6.05 -3.53
C ASP A 100 -10.61 -7.14 -2.93
N PHE A 101 -11.89 -6.79 -2.74
CA PHE A 101 -12.89 -7.69 -2.14
C PHE A 101 -13.05 -8.98 -2.94
N ASP A 102 -13.04 -8.90 -4.27
CA ASP A 102 -13.24 -10.07 -5.14
C ASP A 102 -12.15 -11.13 -4.88
N LYS A 103 -10.87 -10.69 -4.85
CA LYS A 103 -9.74 -11.57 -4.56
C LYS A 103 -9.72 -12.07 -3.11
N PHE A 104 -10.26 -11.29 -2.18
CA PHE A 104 -10.39 -11.72 -0.79
C PHE A 104 -11.43 -12.82 -0.64
N ILE A 105 -12.62 -12.61 -1.20
CA ILE A 105 -13.72 -13.59 -1.23
C ILE A 105 -13.21 -14.90 -1.85
N GLU A 106 -12.51 -14.83 -2.99
CA GLU A 106 -11.93 -16.00 -3.65
C GLU A 106 -11.00 -16.80 -2.72
N LYS A 107 -10.04 -16.13 -2.07
CA LYS A 107 -9.08 -16.78 -1.15
C LYS A 107 -9.74 -17.31 0.12
N PHE A 108 -10.70 -16.56 0.65
CA PHE A 108 -11.42 -16.94 1.86
C PHE A 108 -12.22 -18.22 1.61
N ASN A 109 -12.96 -18.27 0.50
CA ASN A 109 -13.73 -19.46 0.09
C ASN A 109 -12.84 -20.67 -0.20
N GLN A 110 -11.68 -20.49 -0.85
CA GLN A 110 -10.73 -21.59 -1.09
C GLN A 110 -10.26 -22.26 0.22
N LYS A 111 -9.91 -21.47 1.25
CA LYS A 111 -9.47 -22.00 2.55
C LYS A 111 -10.63 -22.65 3.32
N PHE A 112 -11.83 -22.07 3.21
CA PHE A 112 -13.03 -22.62 3.82
C PHE A 112 -13.31 -24.03 3.28
N ASN A 113 -13.33 -24.20 1.95
CA ASN A 113 -13.58 -25.49 1.29
C ASN A 113 -12.49 -26.54 1.54
N GLN A 114 -11.23 -26.13 1.79
CA GLN A 114 -10.14 -27.06 2.11
C GLN A 114 -10.26 -27.65 3.53
N ASN A 115 -10.74 -26.86 4.49
CA ASN A 115 -10.91 -27.29 5.88
C ASN A 115 -12.13 -28.22 6.10
N GLU A 116 -13.09 -28.25 5.16
CA GLU A 116 -14.25 -29.16 5.19
C GLU A 116 -13.85 -30.65 5.13
N THR A 117 -12.64 -30.97 4.72
CA THR A 117 -12.18 -32.37 4.62
C THR A 117 -11.61 -32.93 5.92
N ASN A 118 -11.35 -32.11 6.96
CA ASN A 118 -10.58 -32.55 8.13
C ASN A 118 -11.17 -32.18 9.51
N ASP A 119 -12.18 -31.30 9.64
CA ASP A 119 -12.68 -30.92 10.97
C ASP A 119 -14.18 -30.59 10.99
N SER A 120 -14.98 -31.46 11.62
CA SER A 120 -16.45 -31.40 11.66
C SER A 120 -17.02 -30.41 12.69
N ASN A 121 -16.22 -29.46 13.19
CA ASN A 121 -16.58 -28.58 14.32
C ASN A 121 -16.58 -27.08 14.01
N SER A 122 -16.53 -26.67 12.75
CA SER A 122 -16.71 -25.27 12.38
C SER A 122 -18.19 -24.86 12.56
N ASN A 123 -18.49 -24.11 13.63
CA ASN A 123 -19.81 -23.50 13.93
C ASN A 123 -20.37 -22.66 12.76
N TYR A 124 -19.53 -22.27 11.81
CA TYR A 124 -19.94 -21.58 10.60
C TYR A 124 -20.76 -22.53 9.71
N GLN A 125 -20.32 -23.78 9.50
CA GLN A 125 -21.03 -24.76 8.67
C GLN A 125 -22.44 -25.09 9.20
N PHE A 126 -22.65 -25.16 10.53
CA PHE A 126 -23.97 -25.50 11.09
C PHE A 126 -25.07 -24.47 10.74
N LEU A 127 -24.69 -23.21 10.59
CA LEU A 127 -25.61 -22.15 10.12
C LEU A 127 -25.84 -22.22 8.60
N PHE A 128 -24.86 -22.70 7.81
CA PHE A 128 -24.90 -22.74 6.35
C PHE A 128 -25.49 -24.05 5.77
N SER A 129 -25.11 -25.22 6.28
CA SER A 129 -25.51 -26.54 5.75
C SER A 129 -27.02 -26.81 5.91
N ASN A 130 -27.62 -26.34 7.00
CA ASN A 130 -29.06 -26.45 7.24
C ASN A 130 -29.91 -25.65 6.23
N GLN A 131 -29.32 -24.67 5.54
CA GLN A 131 -30.02 -23.89 4.49
C GLN A 131 -29.88 -24.53 3.10
N ILE A 132 -28.77 -25.26 2.86
CA ILE A 132 -28.45 -25.88 1.57
C ILE A 132 -29.27 -27.17 1.31
N GLU A 133 -29.52 -27.99 2.34
CA GLU A 133 -30.15 -29.31 2.16
C GLU A 133 -31.62 -29.31 1.72
N LYS A 134 -32.28 -28.14 1.71
CA LYS A 134 -33.75 -28.11 1.67
C LYS A 134 -34.40 -28.03 0.28
N ILE A 135 -33.68 -27.77 -0.83
CA ILE A 135 -34.36 -27.22 -2.04
C ILE A 135 -33.79 -27.67 -3.42
N GLN A 136 -34.71 -27.87 -4.38
CA GLN A 136 -34.53 -28.34 -5.76
C GLN A 136 -33.88 -27.33 -6.73
N LYS A 137 -33.33 -27.84 -7.84
CA LYS A 137 -32.29 -27.27 -8.73
C LYS A 137 -32.53 -25.88 -9.37
N GLU A 138 -33.75 -25.34 -9.45
CA GLU A 138 -33.98 -24.01 -10.08
C GLU A 138 -34.01 -22.86 -9.07
N GLU A 139 -34.35 -23.13 -7.80
CA GLU A 139 -34.22 -22.15 -6.70
C GLU A 139 -32.76 -22.01 -6.25
N GLN A 140 -31.91 -22.99 -6.57
CA GLN A 140 -30.48 -22.99 -6.19
C GLN A 140 -29.72 -21.82 -6.80
N GLU A 141 -29.95 -21.43 -8.06
CA GLU A 141 -29.18 -20.35 -8.70
C GLU A 141 -29.59 -18.95 -8.19
N LEU A 142 -30.87 -18.72 -7.94
CA LEU A 142 -31.36 -17.46 -7.35
C LEU A 142 -30.91 -17.32 -5.88
N ILE A 143 -30.95 -18.42 -5.13
CA ILE A 143 -30.50 -18.47 -3.74
C ILE A 143 -28.97 -18.39 -3.66
N LEU A 144 -28.22 -19.05 -4.55
CA LEU A 144 -26.77 -18.90 -4.65
C LEU A 144 -26.40 -17.45 -4.90
N ASN A 145 -27.06 -16.76 -5.84
CA ASN A 145 -26.85 -15.33 -6.06
C ASN A 145 -27.21 -14.48 -4.82
N GLN A 146 -28.27 -14.84 -4.07
CA GLN A 146 -28.62 -14.13 -2.83
C GLN A 146 -27.63 -14.40 -1.70
N ILE A 147 -27.13 -15.63 -1.57
CA ILE A 147 -26.13 -16.05 -0.60
C ILE A 147 -24.78 -15.41 -0.94
N GLU A 148 -24.37 -15.39 -2.21
CA GLU A 148 -23.15 -14.69 -2.66
C GLU A 148 -23.23 -13.19 -2.34
N ASN A 149 -24.36 -12.54 -2.62
CA ASN A 149 -24.58 -11.14 -2.25
C ASN A 149 -24.59 -10.93 -0.72
N GLN A 150 -25.12 -11.87 0.07
CA GLN A 150 -25.09 -11.81 1.52
C GLN A 150 -23.70 -12.08 2.10
N ASN A 151 -22.93 -12.98 1.49
CA ASN A 151 -21.55 -13.29 1.84
C ASN A 151 -20.64 -12.09 1.56
N GLU A 152 -20.76 -11.48 0.38
CA GLU A 152 -20.04 -10.25 0.05
C GLU A 152 -20.36 -9.14 1.07
N LYS A 153 -21.64 -8.98 1.44
CA LYS A 153 -22.08 -8.00 2.45
C LYS A 153 -21.55 -8.33 3.85
N PHE A 154 -21.53 -9.61 4.23
CA PHE A 154 -21.02 -10.08 5.51
C PHE A 154 -19.51 -9.87 5.62
N GLU A 155 -18.75 -10.24 4.59
CA GLU A 155 -17.29 -10.10 4.55
C GLU A 155 -16.85 -8.64 4.51
N LYS A 156 -17.54 -7.80 3.70
CA LYS A 156 -17.42 -6.35 3.77
C LYS A 156 -17.68 -5.86 5.19
N GLY A 157 -18.74 -6.36 5.82
CA GLY A 157 -19.08 -6.11 7.22
C GLY A 157 -17.93 -6.42 8.16
N LEU A 158 -17.28 -7.58 8.07
CA LEU A 158 -16.18 -7.96 8.98
C LEU A 158 -14.99 -7.00 8.95
N ILE A 159 -14.67 -6.45 7.77
CA ILE A 159 -13.57 -5.49 7.60
C ILE A 159 -13.97 -4.11 8.10
N TYR A 160 -15.18 -3.67 7.79
CA TYR A 160 -15.73 -2.44 8.34
C TYR A 160 -15.82 -2.50 9.86
N ASP A 161 -16.32 -3.60 10.41
CA ASP A 161 -16.39 -3.87 11.85
C ASP A 161 -15.00 -3.82 12.49
N LEU A 162 -13.96 -4.32 11.80
CA LEU A 162 -12.59 -4.26 12.31
C LEU A 162 -12.13 -2.80 12.47
N PHE A 163 -12.33 -1.97 11.44
CA PHE A 163 -11.94 -0.56 11.48
C PHE A 163 -12.86 0.28 12.39
N GLU A 164 -14.15 0.00 12.44
CA GLU A 164 -15.09 0.63 13.37
C GLU A 164 -14.73 0.32 14.82
N GLN A 165 -14.33 -0.92 15.11
CA GLN A 165 -13.81 -1.29 16.42
C GLN A 165 -12.52 -0.57 16.77
N THR A 166 -11.77 0.00 15.81
CA THR A 166 -10.64 0.91 16.08
C THR A 166 -11.04 2.37 16.24
N GLY A 167 -12.30 2.72 15.98
CA GLY A 167 -12.84 4.07 15.99
C GLY A 167 -12.83 4.76 14.62
N PHE A 168 -12.65 4.01 13.53
CA PHE A 168 -12.69 4.54 12.17
C PHE A 168 -14.01 4.23 11.48
N ASP A 169 -14.59 5.25 10.87
CA ASP A 169 -15.83 5.14 10.12
C ASP A 169 -15.57 4.95 8.61
N LEU A 170 -16.66 4.80 7.85
CA LEU A 170 -16.61 4.72 6.39
C LEU A 170 -15.97 5.96 5.75
N LYS A 171 -16.07 7.12 6.39
CA LYS A 171 -15.46 8.36 5.89
C LYS A 171 -13.93 8.24 5.94
N TRP A 172 -13.37 7.77 7.06
CA TRP A 172 -11.94 7.53 7.18
C TRP A 172 -11.44 6.53 6.13
N ILE A 173 -12.16 5.43 5.91
CA ILE A 173 -11.77 4.43 4.91
C ILE A 173 -11.71 5.05 3.51
N LYS A 174 -12.74 5.81 3.12
CA LYS A 174 -12.77 6.52 1.82
C LYS A 174 -11.65 7.55 1.68
N GLU A 175 -11.26 8.21 2.77
CA GLU A 175 -10.13 9.15 2.76
C GLU A 175 -8.78 8.45 2.57
N LYS A 176 -8.68 7.20 3.04
CA LYS A 176 -7.47 6.37 2.95
C LYS A 176 -7.41 5.53 1.69
N GLU A 177 -8.54 5.36 1.00
CA GLU A 177 -8.67 4.53 -0.20
C GLU A 177 -7.87 5.10 -1.39
N GLY A 178 -7.26 4.17 -2.11
CA GLY A 178 -6.44 4.42 -3.29
C GLY A 178 -5.13 5.15 -3.01
N ILE A 179 -4.39 5.37 -4.09
CA ILE A 179 -3.05 5.96 -4.01
C ILE A 179 -3.03 7.40 -3.49
N LYS A 180 -4.09 8.18 -3.74
CA LYS A 180 -4.19 9.55 -3.24
C LYS A 180 -4.22 9.57 -1.70
N GLY A 181 -4.93 8.62 -1.09
CA GLY A 181 -4.98 8.47 0.36
C GLY A 181 -3.61 8.09 0.94
N ILE A 182 -2.85 7.24 0.24
CA ILE A 182 -1.46 6.91 0.61
C ILE A 182 -0.57 8.15 0.52
N LEU A 183 -0.47 8.77 -0.65
CA LEU A 183 0.44 9.90 -0.87
C LEU A 183 0.16 11.05 0.09
N LYS A 184 -1.11 11.31 0.42
CA LYS A 184 -1.50 12.31 1.42
C LYS A 184 -0.93 12.00 2.81
N ASP A 185 -0.90 10.73 3.22
CA ASP A 185 -0.33 10.34 4.51
C ASP A 185 1.18 10.43 4.52
N PHE A 186 1.84 10.04 3.43
CA PHE A 186 3.30 10.13 3.30
C PHE A 186 3.78 11.58 3.15
N GLU A 187 3.01 12.46 2.50
CA GLU A 187 3.29 13.90 2.44
C GLU A 187 3.20 14.53 3.84
N LYS A 188 2.21 14.15 4.65
CA LYS A 188 2.16 14.56 6.07
C LYS A 188 3.34 14.01 6.85
N PHE A 189 3.73 12.75 6.60
CA PHE A 189 4.87 12.14 7.26
C PHE A 189 6.18 12.84 6.89
N TYR A 190 6.38 13.26 5.65
CA TYR A 190 7.52 14.06 5.20
C TYR A 190 7.70 15.35 6.01
N GLN A 191 6.59 16.00 6.37
CA GLN A 191 6.57 17.27 7.11
C GLN A 191 6.91 17.11 8.60
N GLN A 192 6.88 15.89 9.15
CA GLN A 192 7.15 15.63 10.56
C GLN A 192 8.65 15.48 10.78
N ASN A 193 9.29 16.56 11.23
CA ASN A 193 10.73 16.56 11.42
C ASN A 193 11.16 15.74 12.64
N GLU A 194 10.28 15.57 13.64
CA GLU A 194 10.58 14.90 14.90
C GLU A 194 10.73 13.38 14.74
N THR A 195 10.17 12.82 13.67
CA THR A 195 10.22 11.37 13.40
C THR A 195 11.34 10.97 12.45
N LYS A 196 12.10 11.93 11.90
CA LYS A 196 13.23 11.67 11.00
C LYS A 196 14.38 11.04 11.77
N ASP A 197 14.76 9.84 11.36
CA ASP A 197 15.71 8.96 12.04
C ASP A 197 17.03 8.78 11.27
N PHE A 198 17.23 9.55 10.19
CA PHE A 198 18.42 9.49 9.37
C PHE A 198 18.78 10.84 8.74
N THR A 199 20.07 11.05 8.46
CA THR A 199 20.59 12.27 7.86
C THR A 199 21.48 11.94 6.66
N ILE A 200 21.22 12.57 5.52
CA ILE A 200 22.12 12.52 4.35
C ILE A 200 22.92 13.82 4.34
N ILE A 201 24.24 13.72 4.30
CA ILE A 201 25.16 14.86 4.24
C ILE A 201 25.53 15.10 2.77
N VAL A 202 25.15 16.26 2.23
CA VAL A 202 25.42 16.68 0.84
C VAL A 202 26.10 18.03 0.90
N GLU A 203 27.31 18.17 0.35
CA GLU A 203 28.06 19.43 0.38
C GLU A 203 28.16 20.06 1.78
N GLU A 204 28.44 19.24 2.80
CA GLU A 204 28.49 19.63 4.22
C GLU A 204 27.15 20.11 4.83
N LYS A 205 26.05 20.06 4.08
CA LYS A 205 24.70 20.37 4.55
C LYS A 205 23.93 19.09 4.89
N GLU A 206 23.02 19.19 5.85
CA GLU A 206 22.22 18.05 6.34
C GLU A 206 20.83 17.99 5.71
N ILE A 207 20.44 16.80 5.23
CA ILE A 207 19.06 16.48 4.84
C ILE A 207 18.53 15.39 5.76
N LYS A 208 17.66 15.77 6.70
CA LYS A 208 16.98 14.82 7.59
C LYS A 208 15.86 14.10 6.84
N VAL A 209 15.81 12.78 6.99
CA VAL A 209 14.88 11.86 6.31
C VAL A 209 14.49 10.68 7.20
N HIS A 210 13.52 9.89 6.75
CA HIS A 210 13.11 8.63 7.35
C HIS A 210 13.76 7.45 6.62
N LYS A 211 14.46 6.56 7.34
CA LYS A 211 15.05 5.33 6.78
C LYS A 211 14.03 4.52 6.01
N LEU A 212 12.81 4.43 6.53
CA LEU A 212 11.69 3.71 5.92
C LEU A 212 11.49 4.11 4.45
N ILE A 213 11.49 5.40 4.13
CA ILE A 213 11.21 5.85 2.76
C ILE A 213 12.35 5.50 1.83
N LEU A 214 13.59 5.64 2.31
CA LEU A 214 14.76 5.23 1.54
C LEU A 214 14.75 3.73 1.27
N GLN A 215 14.43 2.91 2.27
CA GLN A 215 14.33 1.44 2.15
C GLN A 215 13.27 0.99 1.15
N ILE A 216 12.12 1.67 1.12
CA ILE A 216 11.03 1.32 0.19
C ILE A 216 11.40 1.70 -1.25
N ARG A 217 12.18 2.77 -1.44
CA ARG A 217 12.28 3.47 -2.73
C ARG A 217 13.64 3.35 -3.42
N SER A 218 14.67 2.86 -2.71
CA SER A 218 16.05 2.75 -3.20
C SER A 218 16.68 1.43 -2.74
N GLU A 219 17.02 0.57 -3.70
CA GLU A 219 17.73 -0.67 -3.39
C GLU A 219 19.12 -0.39 -2.82
N LEU A 220 19.78 0.71 -3.19
CA LEU A 220 21.06 1.12 -2.60
C LEU A 220 20.91 1.33 -1.08
N PHE A 221 19.98 2.19 -0.67
CA PHE A 221 19.77 2.46 0.75
C PHE A 221 19.24 1.24 1.50
N LYS A 222 18.34 0.47 0.87
CA LYS A 222 17.85 -0.78 1.42
C LYS A 222 19.00 -1.76 1.68
N GLY A 223 19.87 -1.96 0.71
CA GLY A 223 21.07 -2.80 0.82
C GLY A 223 22.04 -2.28 1.88
N MET A 224 22.25 -0.96 1.96
CA MET A 224 23.06 -0.32 2.99
C MET A 224 22.51 -0.62 4.40
N PHE A 225 21.21 -0.45 4.63
CA PHE A 225 20.60 -0.70 5.94
C PHE A 225 20.49 -2.20 6.31
N LEU A 226 20.55 -3.11 5.33
CA LEU A 226 20.60 -4.55 5.58
C LEU A 226 22.03 -5.06 5.85
N SER A 227 23.01 -4.53 5.12
CA SER A 227 24.40 -5.04 5.10
C SER A 227 25.26 -4.43 6.20
N VAL A 228 25.00 -3.17 6.56
CA VAL A 228 25.81 -2.46 7.52
C VAL A 228 25.05 -2.43 8.85
N ASN A 229 25.55 -3.16 9.85
CA ASN A 229 25.16 -3.01 11.26
C ASN A 229 25.72 -1.68 11.83
N ASP A 230 25.63 -0.60 11.05
CA ASP A 230 26.08 0.71 11.49
C ASP A 230 24.99 1.34 12.36
N LEU A 231 25.37 1.69 13.57
CA LEU A 231 24.54 2.50 14.46
C LEU A 231 24.53 3.97 14.02
N SER A 232 25.32 4.34 13.00
CA SER A 232 25.28 5.68 12.43
C SER A 232 23.89 5.98 11.87
N ASN A 233 23.39 7.15 12.23
CA ASN A 233 22.14 7.70 11.72
C ASN A 233 22.41 8.74 10.63
N GLN A 234 23.54 8.61 9.93
CA GLN A 234 23.92 9.51 8.86
C GLN A 234 24.77 8.83 7.78
N VAL A 235 24.75 9.38 6.56
CA VAL A 235 25.62 8.97 5.46
C VAL A 235 26.00 10.18 4.61
N HIS A 236 27.22 10.18 4.07
CA HIS A 236 27.61 11.17 3.07
C HIS A 236 27.09 10.76 1.69
N ASP A 237 26.53 11.72 0.95
CA ASP A 237 26.23 11.54 -0.44
C ASP A 237 27.50 11.60 -1.29
N TYR A 238 27.62 10.67 -2.23
CA TYR A 238 28.75 10.57 -3.17
C TYR A 238 28.28 10.61 -4.62
N SER A 239 27.07 11.10 -4.88
CA SER A 239 26.51 11.19 -6.23
C SER A 239 27.07 12.36 -7.05
N GLU A 240 27.87 13.22 -6.41
CA GLU A 240 28.41 14.47 -6.97
C GLU A 240 27.31 15.45 -7.44
N LYS A 241 26.09 15.33 -6.89
CA LYS A 241 24.98 16.23 -7.19
C LYS A 241 24.81 17.30 -6.12
N SER A 242 24.21 18.42 -6.51
CA SER A 242 23.98 19.55 -5.60
C SER A 242 23.03 19.18 -4.45
N PHE A 243 23.16 19.88 -3.32
CA PHE A 243 22.22 19.77 -2.21
C PHE A 243 20.76 19.92 -2.66
N GLU A 244 20.49 20.89 -3.54
CA GLU A 244 19.15 21.18 -4.05
C GLU A 244 18.59 20.02 -4.89
N THR A 245 19.41 19.38 -5.74
CA THR A 245 19.01 18.21 -6.53
C THR A 245 18.70 17.02 -5.61
N ILE A 246 19.55 16.73 -4.63
CA ILE A 246 19.28 15.64 -3.66
C ILE A 246 18.02 15.94 -2.84
N GLN A 247 17.83 17.19 -2.40
CA GLN A 247 16.62 17.56 -1.66
C GLN A 247 15.36 17.34 -2.49
N GLN A 248 15.40 17.62 -3.80
CA GLN A 248 14.29 17.35 -4.69
C GLN A 248 14.08 15.85 -4.96
N LEU A 249 15.15 15.06 -5.07
CA LEU A 249 15.05 13.60 -5.10
C LEU A 249 14.34 13.10 -3.85
N ILE A 250 14.76 13.53 -2.66
CA ILE A 250 14.10 13.15 -1.41
C ILE A 250 12.62 13.54 -1.44
N TYR A 251 12.27 14.75 -1.89
CA TYR A 251 10.88 15.14 -2.05
C TYR A 251 10.10 14.18 -2.97
N PHE A 252 10.69 13.81 -4.10
CA PHE A 252 10.12 12.83 -5.02
C PHE A 252 9.92 11.45 -4.38
N LEU A 253 10.86 10.98 -3.54
CA LEU A 253 10.71 9.67 -2.88
C LEU A 253 9.47 9.59 -1.98
N TYR A 254 9.04 10.68 -1.36
CA TYR A 254 7.83 10.72 -0.51
C TYR A 254 6.54 10.95 -1.29
N ASN A 255 6.60 11.72 -2.38
CA ASN A 255 5.42 12.30 -2.99
C ASN A 255 5.13 11.83 -4.42
N ASP A 256 6.08 11.13 -5.05
CA ASP A 256 6.02 10.72 -6.47
C ASP A 256 5.83 11.91 -7.44
N LYS A 257 6.20 13.12 -6.99
CA LYS A 257 6.21 14.39 -7.74
C LYS A 257 7.50 15.16 -7.47
N ILE A 258 7.91 16.00 -8.42
CA ILE A 258 8.99 16.97 -8.23
C ILE A 258 8.35 18.34 -7.97
N ASP A 259 9.00 19.18 -7.16
CA ASP A 259 8.59 20.58 -7.00
C ASP A 259 9.05 21.38 -8.22
N GLU A 260 8.16 21.54 -9.20
CA GLU A 260 8.44 22.23 -10.47
C GLU A 260 8.99 23.65 -10.29
N THR A 261 8.70 24.30 -9.16
CA THR A 261 9.22 25.64 -8.86
C THR A 261 10.72 25.66 -8.55
N LYS A 262 11.33 24.49 -8.33
CA LYS A 262 12.74 24.31 -7.97
C LYS A 262 13.53 23.53 -9.02
N ILE A 263 12.90 23.19 -10.14
CA ILE A 263 13.56 22.50 -11.25
C ILE A 263 14.20 23.54 -12.18
N THR A 264 15.50 23.42 -12.40
CA THR A 264 16.24 24.12 -13.46
C THR A 264 16.54 23.15 -14.60
N LYS A 265 16.96 23.66 -15.77
CA LYS A 265 17.32 22.80 -16.90
C LYS A 265 18.52 21.91 -16.54
N GLU A 266 19.46 22.47 -15.79
CA GLU A 266 20.68 21.83 -15.29
C GLU A 266 20.34 20.68 -14.32
N ASN A 267 19.43 20.90 -13.37
CA ASN A 267 19.08 19.88 -12.37
C ASN A 267 18.38 18.66 -13.00
N ILE A 268 17.67 18.83 -14.13
CA ILE A 268 16.95 17.72 -14.77
C ILE A 268 17.90 16.63 -15.29
N GLU A 269 19.02 17.02 -15.89
CA GLU A 269 20.01 16.05 -16.40
C GLU A 269 20.58 15.24 -15.23
N GLU A 270 20.87 15.91 -14.11
CA GLU A 270 21.34 15.28 -12.88
C GLU A 270 20.34 14.25 -12.31
N PHE A 271 19.03 14.52 -12.39
CA PHE A 271 18.01 13.61 -11.89
C PHE A 271 17.99 12.23 -12.57
N THR A 272 18.37 12.18 -13.85
CA THR A 272 18.41 10.91 -14.59
C THR A 272 19.55 10.04 -14.04
N ASP A 273 20.72 10.63 -13.79
CA ASP A 273 21.86 9.94 -13.19
C ASP A 273 21.55 9.44 -11.78
N LEU A 274 20.81 10.24 -11.00
CA LEU A 274 20.44 9.89 -9.62
C LEU A 274 19.61 8.63 -9.52
N LYS A 275 18.77 8.35 -10.52
CA LYS A 275 17.97 7.14 -10.56
C LYS A 275 18.86 5.90 -10.53
N ASP A 276 19.88 5.88 -11.38
CA ASP A 276 20.78 4.74 -11.53
C ASP A 276 21.73 4.66 -10.32
N PHE A 277 22.25 5.80 -9.86
CA PHE A 277 23.11 5.86 -8.68
C PHE A 277 22.42 5.29 -7.43
N TYR A 278 21.22 5.78 -7.11
CA TYR A 278 20.47 5.32 -5.94
C TYR A 278 19.68 4.04 -6.17
N GLN A 279 19.77 3.44 -7.36
CA GLN A 279 19.05 2.22 -7.73
C GLN A 279 17.58 2.29 -7.34
N LEU A 280 16.91 3.37 -7.76
CA LEU A 280 15.51 3.58 -7.40
C LEU A 280 14.66 2.43 -7.96
N ASN A 281 13.74 1.90 -7.15
CA ASN A 281 13.02 0.64 -7.40
C ASN A 281 12.11 0.62 -8.64
N GLN A 282 12.08 1.70 -9.43
CA GLN A 282 11.15 1.90 -10.53
C GLN A 282 11.77 1.81 -11.93
N LYS A 283 10.93 1.39 -12.88
CA LYS A 283 10.88 1.88 -14.29
C LYS A 283 10.51 3.38 -14.34
N SER A 284 11.23 4.21 -13.59
CA SER A 284 10.72 5.45 -13.01
C SER A 284 9.93 6.35 -13.94
N ILE A 285 8.75 6.71 -13.43
CA ILE A 285 7.92 7.84 -13.87
C ILE A 285 8.78 9.10 -13.99
N LEU A 286 9.83 9.24 -13.17
CA LEU A 286 10.83 10.29 -13.28
C LEU A 286 11.27 10.52 -14.73
N GLY A 287 11.62 9.48 -15.49
CA GLY A 287 12.00 9.63 -16.91
C GLY A 287 10.84 10.14 -17.78
N SER A 288 9.61 9.62 -17.59
CA SER A 288 8.44 10.08 -18.35
C SER A 288 7.88 11.43 -17.87
N TYR A 289 8.15 11.84 -16.64
CA TYR A 289 7.82 13.13 -16.05
C TYR A 289 8.79 14.19 -16.56
N LEU A 290 10.09 13.90 -16.54
CA LEU A 290 11.11 14.76 -17.10
C LEU A 290 10.90 14.93 -18.61
N LEU A 291 10.59 13.87 -19.36
CA LEU A 291 10.25 13.97 -20.79
C LEU A 291 8.99 14.82 -21.04
N ASP A 292 7.93 14.64 -20.26
CA ASP A 292 6.70 15.43 -20.38
C ASP A 292 6.94 16.91 -20.00
N PHE A 293 7.68 17.16 -18.92
CA PHE A 293 8.10 18.50 -18.52
C PHE A 293 8.97 19.17 -19.60
N TYR A 294 9.97 18.46 -20.16
CA TYR A 294 10.78 18.96 -21.27
C TYR A 294 9.90 19.33 -22.46
N SER A 295 8.97 18.45 -22.83
CA SER A 295 8.07 18.71 -23.96
C SER A 295 7.17 19.92 -23.73
N LYS A 296 6.71 20.19 -22.51
CA LYS A 296 5.84 21.34 -22.19
C LYS A 296 6.61 22.65 -22.03
N SER A 297 7.79 22.60 -21.43
CA SER A 297 8.60 23.77 -21.10
C SER A 297 9.42 24.28 -22.29
N PHE A 298 9.74 23.42 -23.27
CA PHE A 298 10.60 23.77 -24.40
C PHE A 298 9.94 23.69 -25.79
N SER A 299 8.66 23.30 -25.91
CA SER A 299 7.91 23.37 -27.19
C SER A 299 7.28 24.75 -27.48
N LYS A 300 7.46 25.73 -26.59
CA LYS A 300 6.92 27.09 -26.74
C LYS A 300 7.93 28.13 -27.27
N ASN A 301 9.12 27.69 -27.69
CA ASN A 301 10.13 28.54 -28.34
C ASN A 301 10.37 28.11 -29.77
#